data_AF-A0A7R9NLX3-F1
#
_entry.id   AF-A0A7R9NLX3-F1
#
_cell.length_a   1.000
_cell.length_b   1.000
_cell.length_c   1.000
_cell.angle_alpha   90.00
_cell.angle_beta   90.00
_cell.angle_gamma   90.00
#
_symmetry.space_group_name_H-M   'P 1'
#
loop_
_entity.id
_entity.type
_entity.pdbx_description
1 polymer ?
#
loop_
_entity_poly.entity_id
_entity_poly.type
_entity_poly.pdbx_seq_one_letter_code
_entity_poly.pdbx_strand_id
1 'polypeptide(L)'
;VQFQYLLSIPRPVTAGVPQSGILSPFLFNLFISDLPSGPGVQRWGYADDVALTTTGHTAPRDLQDTLTAISRWSEVNNMSINPNECSTLVAGRHPR
;
A
#
# COMPACT_ATOMS: atom_id res chain seq x y z
N VAL A 1 20.69 -20.08 7.51
CA VAL A 1 20.15 -21.25 6.78
C VAL A 1 21.21 -22.35 6.82
N GLN A 2 20.82 -23.61 7.05
CA GLN A 2 21.74 -24.74 7.19
C GLN A 2 21.73 -25.58 5.91
N PHE A 3 22.90 -25.94 5.39
CA PHE A 3 23.03 -26.88 4.28
C PHE A 3 24.27 -27.74 4.46
N GLN A 4 24.12 -29.07 4.38
CA GLN A 4 25.22 -30.03 4.46
C GLN A 4 26.23 -29.70 5.58
N TYR A 5 25.71 -29.52 6.80
CA TYR A 5 26.51 -29.37 8.03
C TYR A 5 27.32 -28.06 8.13
N LEU A 6 27.15 -27.13 7.18
CA LEU A 6 27.72 -25.79 7.23
C LEU A 6 26.65 -24.76 7.66
N LEU A 7 27.01 -23.92 8.62
CA LEU A 7 26.18 -22.81 9.12
C LEU A 7 26.57 -21.52 8.40
N SER A 8 25.57 -20.84 7.84
CA SER A 8 25.75 -19.50 7.26
C SER A 8 26.08 -18.45 8.33
N ILE A 9 26.98 -17.52 8.04
CA ILE A 9 27.21 -16.32 8.86
C ILE A 9 26.01 -15.37 8.67
N PRO A 10 25.32 -14.92 9.74
CA PRO A 10 24.20 -13.98 9.63
C PRO A 10 24.62 -12.66 8.98
N ARG A 11 23.77 -12.13 8.11
CA ARG A 11 23.91 -10.78 7.54
C ARG A 11 22.67 -9.93 7.86
N PRO A 12 22.82 -8.59 7.91
CA PRO A 12 21.76 -7.71 8.37
C PRO A 12 20.59 -7.68 7.38
N VAL A 13 19.37 -7.77 7.89
CA VAL A 13 18.15 -7.39 7.16
C VAL A 13 18.01 -5.88 7.32
N THR A 14 18.03 -5.11 6.24
CA THR A 14 18.00 -3.64 6.29
C THR A 14 16.59 -3.04 6.16
N ALA A 15 15.61 -3.80 5.68
CA ALA A 15 14.17 -3.51 5.72
C ALA A 15 13.38 -4.74 5.25
N GLY A 16 12.08 -4.79 5.58
CA GLY A 16 11.15 -5.82 5.11
C GLY A 16 10.99 -7.03 6.03
N VAL A 17 10.09 -7.95 5.64
CA VAL A 17 9.75 -9.17 6.38
C VAL A 17 10.14 -10.42 5.57
N PRO A 18 10.49 -11.55 6.20
CA PRO A 18 10.78 -12.79 5.49
C PRO A 18 9.55 -13.28 4.72
N GLN A 19 9.63 -13.48 3.39
CA GLN A 19 8.46 -13.82 2.57
C GLN A 19 7.73 -15.13 2.97
N SER A 20 8.43 -16.07 3.62
CA SER A 20 7.85 -17.33 4.10
C SER A 20 7.51 -17.34 5.60
N GLY A 21 7.62 -16.19 6.27
CA GLY A 21 7.27 -16.07 7.68
C GLY A 21 5.75 -16.06 7.87
N ILE A 22 5.24 -16.93 8.73
CA ILE A 22 3.80 -16.98 9.06
C ILE A 22 3.27 -15.63 9.61
N LEU A 23 4.16 -14.82 10.21
CA LEU A 23 3.85 -13.50 10.74
C LEU A 23 3.98 -12.37 9.73
N SER A 24 4.60 -12.62 8.58
CA SER A 24 4.94 -11.57 7.61
C SER A 24 3.72 -10.82 7.08
N PRO A 25 2.58 -11.47 6.74
CA PRO A 25 1.36 -10.76 6.34
C PRO A 25 0.79 -9.88 7.46
N PHE A 26 0.83 -10.36 8.71
CA PHE A 26 0.34 -9.59 9.85
C PHE A 26 1.19 -8.35 10.11
N LEU A 27 2.51 -8.49 10.07
CA LEU A 27 3.44 -7.38 10.23
C LEU A 27 3.31 -6.36 9.09
N PHE A 28 3.09 -6.83 7.86
CA PHE A 28 2.82 -5.96 6.73
C PHE A 28 1.53 -5.15 6.94
N ASN A 29 0.43 -5.80 7.33
CA ASN A 29 -0.84 -5.12 7.63
C ASN A 29 -0.71 -4.10 8.76
N LEU A 30 0.08 -4.41 9.79
CA LEU A 30 0.38 -3.47 10.87
C LEU A 30 1.19 -2.27 10.36
N PHE A 31 2.16 -2.52 9.50
CA PHE A 31 3.01 -1.48 8.91
C PHE A 31 2.24 -0.48 8.04
N ILE A 32 1.24 -0.93 7.28
CA ILE A 32 0.41 -0.05 6.45
C ILE A 32 -0.84 0.48 7.19
N SER A 33 -0.99 0.19 8.48
CA SER A 33 -2.23 0.52 9.21
C SER A 33 -2.49 2.02 9.34
N ASP A 34 -1.44 2.84 9.34
CA ASP A 34 -1.45 4.29 9.42
C ASP A 34 -1.40 4.99 8.04
N LEU A 35 -1.57 4.23 6.94
CA LEU A 35 -1.65 4.80 5.60
C LEU A 35 -2.66 5.96 5.59
N PRO A 36 -2.35 7.12 4.98
CA PRO A 36 -3.25 8.26 5.04
C PRO A 36 -4.53 8.04 4.22
N SER A 37 -5.60 8.75 4.60
CA SER A 37 -6.83 8.89 3.80
C SER A 37 -7.32 10.33 3.88
N GLY A 38 -7.92 10.83 2.82
CA GLY A 38 -8.50 12.18 2.76
C GLY A 38 -9.94 12.26 3.25
N PRO A 39 -10.46 13.46 3.54
CA PRO A 39 -11.87 13.67 3.83
C PRO A 39 -12.77 13.17 2.69
N GLY A 40 -13.79 12.39 3.01
CA GLY A 40 -14.71 11.84 2.00
C GLY A 40 -14.11 10.73 1.11
N VAL A 41 -12.84 10.35 1.31
CA VAL A 41 -12.19 9.23 0.61
C VAL A 41 -12.21 7.99 1.51
N GLN A 42 -12.81 6.92 1.00
CA GLN A 42 -12.80 5.60 1.61
C GLN A 42 -11.63 4.79 1.05
N ARG A 43 -10.89 4.13 1.94
CA ARG A 43 -9.79 3.23 1.60
C ARG A 43 -10.19 1.77 1.80
N TRP A 44 -9.85 0.95 0.83
CA TRP A 44 -9.95 -0.51 0.88
C TRP A 44 -8.56 -1.09 0.65
N GLY A 45 -8.22 -2.19 1.30
CA GLY A 45 -6.89 -2.80 1.12
C GLY A 45 -6.92 -4.30 1.31
N TYR A 46 -6.07 -4.99 0.54
CA TYR A 46 -5.80 -6.41 0.66
C TYR A 46 -4.36 -6.68 0.25
N ALA A 47 -3.54 -7.20 1.18
CA ALA A 47 -2.10 -7.28 0.98
C ALA A 47 -1.56 -5.92 0.49
N ASP A 48 -0.75 -5.90 -0.57
CA ASP A 48 -0.17 -4.70 -1.19
C ASP A 48 -1.16 -3.90 -2.06
N ASP A 49 -2.33 -4.45 -2.39
CA ASP A 49 -3.35 -3.76 -3.17
C ASP A 49 -4.16 -2.79 -2.29
N VAL A 50 -4.26 -1.53 -2.74
CA VAL A 50 -5.06 -0.49 -2.08
C VAL A 50 -5.97 0.18 -3.11
N ALA A 51 -7.26 0.29 -2.78
CA ALA A 51 -8.24 1.02 -3.58
C ALA A 51 -8.78 2.24 -2.82
N LEU A 52 -8.85 3.37 -3.51
CA LEU A 52 -9.45 4.61 -3.01
C LEU A 52 -10.76 4.88 -3.74
N THR A 53 -11.80 5.19 -2.97
CA THR A 53 -13.14 5.47 -3.52
C THR A 53 -13.71 6.74 -2.92
N THR A 54 -14.39 7.54 -3.73
CA THR A 54 -15.10 8.74 -3.32
C THR A 54 -16.21 9.05 -4.32
N THR A 55 -17.10 9.96 -3.97
CA THR A 55 -18.24 10.37 -4.80
C THR A 55 -18.43 11.88 -4.75
N GLY A 56 -18.90 12.48 -5.84
CA GLY A 56 -19.24 13.90 -5.91
C GLY A 56 -18.37 14.66 -6.92
N HIS A 57 -18.64 15.95 -7.07
CA HIS A 57 -17.96 16.80 -8.06
C HIS A 57 -16.49 17.08 -7.71
N THR A 58 -16.13 16.99 -6.42
CA THR A 58 -14.75 17.16 -5.94
C THR A 58 -13.94 15.87 -5.98
N ALA A 59 -14.54 14.74 -6.37
CA ALA A 59 -13.92 13.42 -6.36
C ALA A 59 -12.51 13.37 -6.98
N PRO A 60 -12.25 13.93 -8.18
CA PRO A 60 -10.91 13.92 -8.76
C PRO A 60 -9.87 14.63 -7.90
N ARG A 61 -10.25 15.76 -7.29
CA ARG A 61 -9.38 16.55 -6.40
C ARG A 61 -9.13 15.80 -5.10
N ASP A 62 -10.17 15.27 -4.48
CA ASP A 62 -10.07 14.57 -3.19
C ASP A 62 -9.22 13.28 -3.31
N LEU A 63 -9.36 12.54 -4.43
CA LEU A 63 -8.50 11.40 -4.74
C LEU A 63 -7.06 11.82 -4.97
N GLN A 64 -6.81 12.88 -5.74
CA GLN A 64 -5.46 13.34 -6.02
C GLN A 64 -4.74 13.85 -4.77
N ASP A 65 -5.45 14.59 -3.90
CA ASP A 65 -4.93 15.06 -2.62
C ASP A 65 -4.57 13.86 -1.72
N THR A 66 -5.43 12.83 -1.69
CA THR A 66 -5.18 11.59 -0.93
C THR A 66 -3.99 10.81 -1.49
N LEU A 67 -3.91 10.62 -2.81
CA LEU A 67 -2.77 9.96 -3.47
C LEU A 67 -1.45 10.70 -3.20
N THR A 68 -1.49 12.04 -3.17
CA THR A 68 -0.31 12.85 -2.84
C THR A 68 0.14 12.62 -1.39
N ALA A 69 -0.81 12.51 -0.46
CA ALA A 69 -0.49 12.18 0.94
C ALA A 69 0.11 10.77 1.06
N ILE A 70 -0.46 9.78 0.35
CA ILE A 70 0.06 8.42 0.32
C ILE A 70 1.48 8.39 -0.27
N SER A 71 1.73 9.10 -1.38
CA SER A 71 3.07 9.17 -1.99
C SER A 71 4.13 9.68 -1.00
N ARG A 72 3.82 10.76 -0.28
CA ARG A 72 4.71 11.32 0.75
C ARG A 72 4.92 10.36 1.92
N TRP A 73 3.85 9.71 2.37
CA TRP A 73 3.95 8.69 3.42
C TRP A 73 4.82 7.52 2.95
N SER A 74 4.70 7.08 1.69
CA SER A 74 5.51 6.01 1.14
C SER A 74 6.99 6.38 1.08
N GLU A 75 7.33 7.60 0.69
CA GLU A 75 8.71 8.11 0.71
C GLU A 75 9.30 8.06 2.14
N VAL A 76 8.56 8.53 3.14
CA VAL A 76 8.99 8.51 4.55
C VAL A 76 9.17 7.09 5.07
N ASN A 77 8.32 6.16 4.63
CA ASN A 77 8.31 4.76 5.07
C ASN A 77 9.16 3.84 4.18
N ASN A 78 9.95 4.37 3.25
CA ASN A 78 10.76 3.62 2.30
C ASN A 78 9.96 2.57 1.50
N MET A 79 8.72 2.92 1.14
CA MET A 79 7.86 2.15 0.25
C MET A 79 7.87 2.73 -1.16
N SER A 80 7.77 1.85 -2.15
CA SER A 80 7.60 2.22 -3.55
C SER A 80 6.17 1.95 -3.99
N ILE A 81 5.50 2.97 -4.50
CA ILE A 81 4.23 2.80 -5.22
C ILE A 81 4.58 2.32 -6.63
N ASN A 82 3.74 1.46 -7.22
CA ASN A 82 3.85 1.05 -8.61
C ASN A 82 2.83 1.82 -9.48
N PRO A 83 3.23 2.91 -10.17
CA PRO A 83 2.29 3.74 -10.91
C PRO A 83 1.73 3.03 -12.15
N ASN A 84 2.42 2.02 -12.68
CA ASN A 84 2.01 1.29 -13.87
C ASN A 84 0.82 0.35 -13.62
N GLU A 85 0.68 -0.12 -12.38
CA GLU A 85 -0.44 -0.95 -11.92
C GLU A 85 -1.58 -0.10 -11.32
N CYS A 86 -1.36 1.21 -11.18
CA CYS A 86 -2.37 2.13 -10.67
C CYS A 86 -3.36 2.51 -11.79
N SER A 87 -4.64 2.21 -11.59
CA SER A 87 -5.70 2.54 -12.54
C SER A 87 -6.86 3.27 -11.86
N THR A 88 -7.61 4.05 -12.65
CA THR A 88 -8.77 4.81 -12.17
C THR A 88 -10.02 4.36 -12.90
N LEU A 89 -11.11 4.17 -12.15
CA LEU A 89 -12.43 3.84 -12.69
C LEU A 89 -13.44 4.92 -12.27
N VAL A 90 -14.16 5.49 -13.24
CA VAL A 90 -15.23 6.46 -12.99
C VAL A 90 -16.58 5.81 -13.28
N ALA A 91 -17.40 5.67 -12.25
CA ALA A 91 -18.76 5.15 -12.36
C ALA A 91 -19.77 6.30 -12.33
N GLY A 92 -20.39 6.59 -13.48
CA GLY A 92 -21.49 7.55 -13.62
C GLY A 92 -22.85 6.87 -13.79
N ARG A 93 -23.94 7.62 -13.62
CA ARG A 93 -25.27 7.16 -14.05
C ARG A 93 -25.43 7.41 -15.55
N HIS A 94 -25.95 6.41 -16.27
CA HIS A 94 -26.44 6.60 -17.63
C HIS A 94 -27.57 7.64 -17.60
N PRO A 95 -27.53 8.71 -18.41
CA PRO A 95 -28.67 9.63 -18.52
C PRO A 95 -29.84 8.83 -19.12
N ARG A 96 -30.99 8.82 -18.43
CA ARG A 96 -32.23 8.29 -18.99
C ARG A 96 -32.90 9.35 -19.85
#